data_AF-A0A3M1EYE9-F1
#
_entry.id   AF-A0A3M1EYE9-F1
#
_cell.length_a   1.000
_cell.length_b   1.000
_cell.length_c   1.000
_cell.angle_alpha   90.00
_cell.angle_beta   90.00
_cell.angle_gamma   90.00
#
_symmetry.space_group_name_H-M   'P 1'
#
loop_
_entity.id
_entity.type
_entity.pdbx_description
1 polymer ?
#
loop_
_entity_poly.entity_id
_entity_poly.type
_entity_poly.pdbx_seq_one_letter_code
_entity_poly.pdbx_strand_id
1 'polypeptide(L)' 'MNRQETLAWIEDVLGALDKFEMMAMIEEAIAAGDVTPEFFETLDAETERLQQAGDVPAYNRLLEIARTVAIVRHNRKENL' A
#
# COMPACT_ATOMS: atom_id res chain seq x y z
N MET A 1 5.28 4.72 -9.41
CA MET A 1 4.65 5.86 -8.70
C MET A 1 5.68 6.74 -8.01
N ASN A 2 5.47 8.05 -8.06
CA ASN A 2 6.13 9.05 -7.20
C ASN A 2 5.37 9.25 -5.87
N ARG A 3 5.87 10.11 -4.97
CA ARG A 3 5.23 10.42 -3.68
C ARG A 3 3.76 10.84 -3.79
N GLN A 4 3.40 11.75 -4.69
CA GLN A 4 2.02 12.25 -4.80
C GLN A 4 1.07 11.16 -5.30
N GLU A 5 1.50 10.39 -6.30
CA GLU A 5 0.75 9.25 -6.83
C GLU A 5 0.56 8.17 -5.76
N THR A 6 1.59 7.92 -4.95
CA THR A 6 1.52 6.95 -3.86
C THR A 6 0.53 7.38 -2.77
N LEU A 7 0.49 8.66 -2.40
CA LEU A 7 -0.48 9.17 -1.43
C LEU A 7 -1.92 9.06 -1.94
N ALA A 8 -2.17 9.44 -3.19
CA ALA A 8 -3.49 9.29 -3.81
C ALA A 8 -3.92 7.81 -3.84
N TRP A 9 -3.00 6.93 -4.24
CA TRP A 9 -3.25 5.48 -4.24
C TRP A 9 -3.54 4.95 -2.82
N ILE A 10 -2.83 5.42 -1.78
CA ILE A 10 -3.12 5.06 -0.39
C ILE A 10 -4.54 5.48 0.00
N GLU A 11 -4.97 6.69 -0.34
CA GLU A 11 -6.33 7.16 -0.07
C GLU A 11 -7.38 6.28 -0.76
N ASP A 12 -7.16 5.93 -2.03
CA ASP A 12 -8.07 5.06 -2.79
C ASP A 12 -8.14 3.65 -2.16
N VAL A 13 -7.00 3.06 -1.79
CA VAL A 13 -6.95 1.71 -1.19
C VAL A 13 -7.54 1.70 0.23
N LEU A 14 -7.34 2.76 1.01
CA LEU A 14 -8.00 2.92 2.31
C LEU A 14 -9.52 3.09 2.15
N GLY A 15 -9.97 3.68 1.04
CA GLY A 15 -11.38 3.84 0.67
C GLY A 15 -12.03 2.58 0.07
N ALA A 16 -11.25 1.56 -0.30
CA ALA A 16 -11.77 0.32 -0.88
C ALA A 16 -12.78 -0.36 0.04
N LEU A 17 -13.94 -0.71 -0.53
CA LEU A 17 -15.11 -1.19 0.23
C LEU A 17 -14.93 -2.63 0.73
N ASP A 18 -14.13 -3.42 0.03
CA ASP A 18 -13.84 -4.79 0.41
C ASP A 18 -12.38 -5.21 0.15
N LYS A 19 -12.05 -6.40 0.65
CA LYS A 19 -10.71 -6.97 0.57
C LYS A 19 -10.32 -7.38 -0.85
N PHE A 20 -11.26 -7.75 -1.71
CA PHE A 20 -10.97 -8.16 -3.09
C PHE A 20 -10.59 -6.97 -3.95
N GLU A 21 -11.30 -5.85 -3.80
CA GLU A 21 -10.97 -4.58 -4.44
C GLU A 21 -9.56 -4.11 -4.02
N MET A 22 -9.28 -4.09 -2.72
CA MET A 22 -7.96 -3.77 -2.18
C MET A 22 -6.85 -4.66 -2.78
N MET A 23 -7.07 -5.97 -2.85
CA MET A 23 -6.10 -6.92 -3.43
C MET A 23 -5.87 -6.65 -4.93
N ALA A 24 -6.93 -6.39 -5.69
CA ALA A 24 -6.82 -6.11 -7.12
C ALA A 24 -5.98 -4.86 -7.40
N MET A 25 -6.19 -3.79 -6.63
CA MET A 25 -5.41 -2.55 -6.74
C MET A 25 -3.92 -2.76 -6.41
N ILE A 26 -3.62 -3.61 -5.41
CA ILE A 26 -2.25 -3.96 -5.05
C ILE A 26 -1.58 -4.79 -6.15
N GLU A 27 -2.27 -5.79 -6.68
CA GLU A 27 -1.75 -6.63 -7.77
C GLU A 27 -1.49 -5.81 -9.04
N GLU A 28 -2.38 -4.86 -9.37
CA GLU A 28 -2.23 -3.93 -10.48
C GLU A 28 -0.98 -3.05 -10.32
N ALA A 29 -0.83 -2.39 -9.16
CA ALA A 29 0.34 -1.55 -8.89
C ALA A 29 1.66 -2.35 -8.96
N ILE A 30 1.67 -3.60 -8.48
CA ILE A 30 2.84 -4.49 -8.60
C ILE A 30 3.08 -4.87 -10.06
N ALA A 31 2.03 -5.21 -10.83
CA ALA A 31 2.14 -5.59 -12.23
C ALA A 31 2.63 -4.45 -13.12
N ALA A 32 2.23 -3.21 -12.81
CA ALA A 32 2.67 -1.99 -13.50
C ALA A 32 4.13 -1.61 -13.16
N GLY A 33 4.74 -2.23 -12.15
CA GLY A 33 6.08 -1.87 -11.68
C GLY A 33 6.10 -0.60 -10.83
N ASP A 34 4.95 -0.18 -10.32
CA ASP A 34 4.77 1.06 -9.58
C ASP A 34 5.24 1.00 -8.12
N VAL A 35 5.42 -0.21 -7.60
CA VAL A 35 5.97 -0.49 -6.26
C VAL A 35 7.49 -0.36 -6.26
N THR A 36 7.95 0.89 -6.21
CA THR A 36 9.35 1.31 -6.20
C THR A 36 9.89 1.49 -4.76
N PRO A 37 11.19 1.78 -4.56
CA PRO A 37 11.69 2.19 -3.25
C PRO A 37 10.98 3.44 -2.70
N GLU A 38 10.72 4.45 -3.54
CA GLU A 38 10.02 5.69 -3.15
C GLU A 38 8.57 5.42 -2.68
N PHE A 39 7.91 4.42 -3.26
CA PHE A 39 6.60 3.96 -2.79
C PHE A 39 6.66 3.52 -1.32
N PHE A 40 7.66 2.70 -0.96
CA PHE A 40 7.81 2.22 0.42
C PHE A 40 8.18 3.36 1.37
N GLU A 41 9.07 4.27 0.97
CA GLU A 41 9.41 5.46 1.77
C GLU A 41 8.17 6.33 2.04
N THR A 42 7.30 6.48 1.05
CA THR A 42 6.04 7.23 1.20
C THR A 42 5.05 6.50 2.10
N LEU A 43 4.93 5.19 1.96
CA LEU A 43 4.07 4.34 2.78
C LEU A 43 4.47 4.35 4.26
N ASP A 44 5.78 4.31 4.54
CA ASP A 44 6.34 4.37 5.89
C ASP A 44 6.07 5.74 6.53
N ALA A 45 6.35 6.84 5.79
CA ALA A 45 6.09 8.19 6.26
C ALA A 45 4.60 8.44 6.58
N GLU A 46 3.70 7.91 5.75
CA GLU A 46 2.27 8.05 5.96
C GLU A 46 1.76 7.20 7.13
N THR A 47 2.34 6.02 7.33
CA THR A 47 2.09 5.17 8.50
C THR A 47 2.48 5.88 9.79
N GLU A 48 3.67 6.49 9.84
CA GLU A 48 4.11 7.28 10.99
C GLU A 48 3.20 8.49 11.25
N ARG A 49 2.78 9.20 10.19
CA ARG A 49 1.86 10.34 10.29
C ARG A 49 0.53 9.92 10.91
N LEU A 50 -0.07 8.83 10.44
CA LEU A 50 -1.35 8.31 10.96
C LEU A 50 -1.22 7.84 12.41
N GLN A 51 -0.10 7.20 12.76
CA GLN A 51 0.20 6.82 14.14
C GLN A 51 0.27 8.04 15.07
N GLN A 52 0.97 9.10 14.65
CA GLN A 52 1.10 10.35 15.43
C GLN A 52 -0.23 11.11 15.53
N ALA A 53 -1.07 11.04 14.51
CA ALA A 53 -2.40 11.64 14.51
C ALA A 53 -3.41 10.91 15.42
N GLY A 54 -3.09 9.69 15.86
CA GLY A 54 -3.98 8.87 16.66
C GLY A 54 -5.13 8.23 15.87
N ASP A 55 -5.05 8.22 14.54
CA ASP A 55 -6.03 7.55 13.67
C ASP A 55 -5.74 6.04 13.59
N VAL A 56 -6.06 5.35 14.68
CA VAL A 56 -5.79 3.92 14.86
C VAL A 56 -6.44 3.05 13.77
N PRO A 57 -7.69 3.31 13.32
CA PRO A 57 -8.28 2.56 12.21
C PRO A 57 -7.49 2.71 10.90
N ALA A 58 -7.19 3.93 10.48
CA ALA A 58 -6.46 4.16 9.23
C ALA A 58 -5.03 3.61 9.30
N TYR A 59 -4.35 3.80 10.44
CA TYR A 59 -3.03 3.23 10.70
C TYR A 59 -3.01 1.70 10.58
N ASN A 60 -3.94 1.00 11.23
CA ASN A 60 -4.01 -0.47 11.16
C ASN A 60 -4.29 -0.96 9.75
N ARG A 61 -5.14 -0.24 9.01
CA ARG A 61 -5.47 -0.54 7.62
C ARG A 61 -4.25 -0.35 6.72
N LEU A 62 -3.48 0.73 6.91
CA LEU A 62 -2.26 0.97 6.14
C LEU A 62 -1.18 -0.09 6.40
N LEU A 63 -1.05 -0.56 7.64
CA LEU A 63 -0.19 -1.69 7.96
C LEU A 63 -0.63 -3.00 7.28
N GLU A 64 -1.94 -3.24 7.18
CA GLU A 64 -2.47 -4.39 6.44
C GLU A 64 -2.10 -4.32 4.96
N ILE A 65 -2.25 -3.15 4.35
CA ILE A 65 -1.87 -2.88 2.95
C ILE A 65 -0.37 -3.12 2.77
N ALA A 66 0.49 -2.55 3.63
CA ALA A 66 1.94 -2.73 3.56
C ALA A 66 2.36 -4.20 3.62
N ARG A 67 1.77 -4.98 4.53
CA ARG A 67 2.01 -6.43 4.63
C ARG A 67 1.56 -7.18 3.38
N THR A 68 0.40 -6.82 2.86
CA THR A 68 -0.17 -7.44 1.67
C THR A 68 0.71 -7.20 0.44
N VAL A 69 1.15 -5.96 0.22
CA VAL A 69 2.09 -5.60 -0.85
C VAL A 69 3.37 -6.43 -0.75
N ALA A 70 3.94 -6.57 0.46
CA ALA A 70 5.16 -7.35 0.68
C ALA A 70 4.98 -8.83 0.32
N ILE A 71 3.86 -9.44 0.75
CA ILE A 71 3.54 -10.86 0.48
C ILE A 71 3.35 -11.09 -1.03
N VAL A 72 2.52 -10.27 -1.70
CA VAL A 72 2.24 -10.43 -3.13
C VAL A 72 3.52 -10.26 -3.96
N ARG A 73 4.35 -9.27 -3.63
CA ARG A 73 5.65 -9.04 -4.28
C ARG A 73 6.60 -10.23 -4.09
N HIS A 74 6.64 -10.81 -2.89
CA HIS A 74 7.49 -11.98 -2.61
C HIS A 74 7.04 -13.20 -3.40
N ASN A 75 5.74 -13.54 -3.34
CA ASN A 75 5.17 -14.67 -4.08
C ASN A 75 5.39 -14.54 -5.60
N ARG A 76 5.33 -13.33 -6.15
CA ARG A 76 5.59 -13.10 -7.58
C ARG A 76 7.07 -13.31 -7.94
N LYS A 77 8.00 -12.93 -7.06
CA LYS A 77 9.44 -13.19 -7.27
C LYS A 77 9.80 -14.67 -7.24
N GLU A 78 9.13 -15.47 -6.43
CA GLU A 78 9.39 -16.92 -6.35
C GLU A 78 8.82 -17.70 -7.55
N ASN A 79 7.86 -17.12 -8.28
CA ASN A 79 7.22 -17.74 -9.45
C ASN A 79 7.78 -17.26 -10.80
N LEU A 80 8.88 -16.50 -10.81
CA LEU A 80 9.60 -16.01 -12.01
C LEU A 80 10.95 -16.73 -12.15
#